data_AF-A0AA42Z3G9-F1
#
_entry.id   AF-A0AA42Z3G9-F1
#
_cell.length_a   1.000
_cell.length_b   1.000
_cell.length_c   1.000
_cell.angle_alpha   90.00
_cell.angle_beta   90.00
_cell.angle_gamma   90.00
#
_symmetry.space_group_name_H-M   'P 1'
#
loop_
_entity.id
_entity.type
_entity.pdbx_description
1 polymer ?
#
loop_
_entity_poly.entity_id
_entity_poly.type
_entity_poly.pdbx_seq_one_letter_code
_entity_poly.pdbx_strand_id
1 'polypeptide(L)'
;MSQQQIFQQITQETLEEHREIHFYLDQIARTLDSLRSGLSDVEPMRRLAAQLEGLRERLAEHHQSEEEDGLFQAIQAILPDCGVEIRRLVNQHQKLMEILEMARIHAQHGDTMEADGLRVDLQAFIEDFRQHEMEEDRLLRQAIEREANAPG
;
A
#
# COMPACT_ATOMS: atom_id res chain seq x y z
N MET A 1 7.58 -7.63 27.60
CA MET A 1 6.71 -6.47 27.30
C MET A 1 5.28 -6.88 27.51
N SER A 2 4.40 -5.98 27.94
CA SER A 2 2.96 -6.28 28.01
C SER A 2 2.37 -6.37 26.59
N GLN A 3 1.24 -7.06 26.42
CA GLN A 3 0.53 -7.09 25.14
C GLN A 3 0.16 -5.69 24.65
N GLN A 4 -0.16 -4.79 25.58
CA GLN A 4 -0.44 -3.38 25.31
C GLN A 4 0.78 -2.66 24.69
N GLN A 5 1.98 -2.86 25.25
CA GLN A 5 3.20 -2.26 24.72
C GLN A 5 3.54 -2.78 23.32
N ILE A 6 3.31 -4.07 23.08
CA ILE A 6 3.54 -4.68 21.76
C ILE A 6 2.57 -4.09 20.72
N PHE A 7 1.28 -4.00 21.04
CA PHE A 7 0.28 -3.42 20.13
C PHE A 7 0.58 -1.96 19.78
N GLN A 8 0.99 -1.15 20.77
CA GLN A 8 1.38 0.24 20.55
C GLN A 8 2.60 0.38 19.65
N GLN A 9 3.60 -0.49 19.83
CA GLN A 9 4.79 -0.50 18.98
C GLN A 9 4.42 -0.84 17.53
N ILE A 10 3.69 -1.93 17.30
CA ILE A 10 3.26 -2.36 15.96
C ILE A 10 2.43 -1.26 15.29
N THR A 11 1.49 -0.66 16.03
CA THR A 11 0.67 0.46 15.53
C THR A 11 1.53 1.62 15.05
N GLN A 12 2.54 2.01 15.84
CA GLN A 12 3.43 3.12 15.49
C GLN A 12 4.28 2.80 14.26
N GLU A 13 4.81 1.58 14.19
CA GLU A 13 5.59 1.08 13.05
C GLU A 13 4.72 1.12 11.78
N THR A 14 3.52 0.55 11.79
CA THR A 14 2.61 0.58 10.62
C THR A 14 2.29 2.01 10.17
N LEU A 15 2.02 2.93 11.09
CA LEU A 15 1.75 4.34 10.73
C LEU A 15 2.96 5.05 10.11
N GLU A 16 4.18 4.61 10.42
CA GLU A 16 5.40 5.10 9.78
C GLU A 16 5.55 4.51 8.38
N GLU A 17 5.30 3.21 8.21
CA GLU A 17 5.31 2.52 6.91
C GLU A 17 4.30 3.15 5.93
N HIS A 18 3.09 3.44 6.39
CA HIS A 18 2.04 4.13 5.62
C HIS A 18 2.52 5.48 5.07
N ARG A 19 3.21 6.28 5.90
CA ARG A 19 3.76 7.58 5.47
C ARG A 19 4.82 7.42 4.38
N GLU A 20 5.65 6.40 4.48
CA GLU A 20 6.66 6.11 3.46
C GLU A 20 6.01 5.66 2.15
N ILE A 21 4.99 4.79 2.23
CA ILE A 21 4.24 4.35 1.06
C ILE A 21 3.57 5.53 0.37
N HIS A 22 2.90 6.41 1.12
CA HIS A 22 2.34 7.65 0.59
C HIS A 22 3.37 8.54 -0.11
N PHE A 23 4.60 8.60 0.40
CA PHE A 23 5.67 9.33 -0.25
C PHE A 23 6.00 8.73 -1.64
N TYR A 24 6.05 7.41 -1.78
CA TYR A 24 6.23 6.75 -3.08
C TYR A 24 5.06 7.03 -4.03
N LEU A 25 3.81 6.90 -3.55
CA LEU A 25 2.61 7.16 -4.35
C LEU A 25 2.58 8.60 -4.88
N ASP A 26 2.96 9.58 -4.05
CA ASP A 26 3.05 10.99 -4.46
C ASP A 26 4.16 11.24 -5.48
N GLN A 27 5.28 10.53 -5.38
CA GLN A 27 6.34 10.61 -6.39
C GLN A 27 5.89 10.02 -7.73
N ILE A 28 5.20 8.88 -7.71
CA ILE A 28 4.64 8.24 -8.90
C ILE A 28 3.62 9.19 -9.53
N ALA A 29 2.67 9.72 -8.76
CA ALA A 29 1.65 10.65 -9.25
C ALA A 29 2.26 11.86 -9.99
N ARG A 30 3.33 12.46 -9.44
CA ARG A 30 4.06 13.56 -10.11
C ARG A 30 4.72 13.11 -11.42
N THR A 31 5.30 11.92 -11.47
CA THR A 31 5.85 11.36 -12.71
C THR A 31 4.73 11.14 -13.74
N LEU A 32 3.58 10.61 -13.32
CA LEU A 32 2.40 10.41 -14.18
C LEU A 32 1.89 11.71 -14.79
N ASP A 33 1.88 12.81 -14.03
CA ASP A 33 1.47 14.12 -14.55
C ASP A 33 2.35 14.61 -15.71
N SER A 34 3.61 14.18 -15.73
CA SER A 34 4.57 14.49 -16.79
C SER A 34 4.53 13.52 -17.99
N LEU A 35 3.90 12.35 -17.83
CA LEU A 35 3.77 11.38 -18.93
C LEU A 35 2.73 11.84 -19.95
N ARG A 36 3.14 11.86 -21.21
CA ARG A 36 2.29 12.16 -22.37
C ARG A 36 2.64 11.20 -23.50
N SER A 37 1.63 10.76 -24.25
CA SER A 37 1.87 9.99 -25.47
C SER A 37 2.72 10.77 -26.49
N GLY A 38 3.57 10.04 -27.22
CA GLY A 38 4.37 10.62 -28.29
C GLY A 38 5.60 11.40 -27.82
N LEU A 39 5.96 11.31 -26.53
CA LEU A 39 7.27 11.76 -26.07
C LEU A 39 8.37 10.93 -26.76
N SER A 40 9.37 11.63 -27.31
CA SER A 40 10.59 11.00 -27.84
C SER A 40 11.56 10.58 -26.73
N ASP A 41 11.37 11.11 -25.52
CA ASP A 41 12.21 10.82 -24.37
C ASP A 41 11.62 9.65 -23.57
N VAL A 42 12.45 8.60 -23.41
CA VAL A 42 12.11 7.39 -22.63
C VAL A 42 12.45 7.54 -21.16
N GLU A 43 13.16 8.60 -20.77
CA GLU A 43 13.61 8.82 -19.39
C GLU A 43 12.46 8.89 -18.36
N PRO A 44 11.31 9.56 -18.63
CA PRO A 44 10.18 9.54 -17.71
C PRO A 44 9.66 8.13 -17.43
N MET A 45 9.68 7.26 -18.45
CA MET A 45 9.21 5.88 -18.33
C MET A 45 10.19 5.01 -17.53
N ARG A 46 11.50 5.19 -17.73
CA ARG A 46 12.53 4.52 -16.91
C ARG A 46 12.47 4.94 -15.45
N ARG A 47 12.27 6.24 -15.20
CA ARG A 47 12.06 6.76 -13.85
C ARG A 47 10.82 6.14 -13.21
N LEU A 48 9.71 6.10 -13.93
CA LEU A 48 8.49 5.46 -13.46
C LEU A 48 8.75 3.99 -13.11
N ALA A 49 9.40 3.23 -13.98
CA ALA A 49 9.74 1.83 -13.72
C ALA A 49 10.55 1.64 -12.42
N ALA A 50 11.54 2.49 -12.16
CA ALA A 50 12.33 2.45 -10.94
C ALA A 50 11.50 2.82 -9.68
N GLN A 51 10.60 3.80 -9.79
CA GLN A 51 9.69 4.17 -8.71
C GLN A 51 8.69 3.04 -8.39
N LEU A 52 8.15 2.38 -9.42
CA LEU A 52 7.24 1.24 -9.26
C LEU A 52 7.95 0.03 -8.62
N GLU A 53 9.21 -0.23 -8.98
CA GLU A 53 10.02 -1.26 -8.32
C GLU A 53 10.21 -0.94 -6.83
N GLY A 54 10.60 0.29 -6.49
CA GLY A 54 10.78 0.70 -5.09
C GLY A 54 9.49 0.60 -4.27
N LEU A 55 8.35 1.00 -4.85
CA LEU A 55 7.05 0.81 -4.22
C LEU A 55 6.72 -0.68 -4.04
N ARG A 56 6.99 -1.52 -5.05
CA ARG A 56 6.71 -2.96 -5.01
C ARG A 56 7.48 -3.64 -3.87
N GLU A 57 8.77 -3.34 -3.73
CA GLU A 57 9.58 -3.84 -2.63
C GLU A 57 9.02 -3.39 -1.28
N ARG A 58 8.67 -2.10 -1.16
CA ARG A 58 8.14 -1.57 0.10
C ARG A 58 6.78 -2.16 0.48
N LEU A 59 5.87 -2.35 -0.48
CA LEU A 59 4.57 -2.99 -0.25
C LEU A 59 4.72 -4.46 0.12
N ALA A 60 5.68 -5.17 -0.47
CA ALA A 60 5.93 -6.57 -0.11
C ALA A 60 6.35 -6.71 1.36
N GLU A 61 7.27 -5.85 1.83
CA GLU A 61 7.69 -5.82 3.23
C GLU A 61 6.54 -5.43 4.16
N HIS A 62 5.77 -4.40 3.78
CA HIS A 62 4.65 -3.90 4.57
C HIS A 62 3.52 -4.93 4.70
N HIS A 63 3.04 -5.52 3.59
CA HIS A 63 2.01 -6.55 3.67
C HIS A 63 2.48 -7.76 4.50
N GLN A 64 3.77 -8.13 4.41
CA GLN A 64 4.33 -9.19 5.26
C GLN A 64 4.29 -8.79 6.74
N SER A 65 4.63 -7.54 7.09
CA SER A 65 4.61 -7.04 8.47
C SER A 65 3.19 -6.96 9.05
N GLU A 66 2.17 -6.82 8.21
CA GLU A 66 0.77 -6.84 8.63
C GLU A 66 0.23 -8.27 8.84
N GLU A 67 0.64 -9.20 7.98
CA GLU A 67 0.12 -10.57 7.92
C GLU A 67 0.83 -11.54 8.87
N GLU A 68 2.17 -11.58 8.87
CA GLU A 68 2.97 -12.61 9.55
C GLU A 68 3.23 -12.26 11.02
N ASP A 69 2.37 -12.76 11.92
CA ASP A 69 2.40 -12.43 13.36
C ASP A 69 2.41 -10.90 13.62
N GLY A 70 1.75 -10.19 12.71
CA GLY A 70 1.84 -8.75 12.55
C GLY A 70 0.65 -7.96 13.05
N LEU A 71 0.40 -6.83 12.40
CA LEU A 71 -0.71 -5.92 12.75
C LEU A 71 -2.06 -6.63 12.79
N PHE A 72 -2.41 -7.44 11.79
CA PHE A 72 -3.72 -8.04 11.70
C PHE A 72 -3.97 -9.07 12.80
N GLN A 73 -2.95 -9.82 13.22
CA GLN A 73 -3.05 -10.72 14.36
C GLN A 73 -3.28 -9.94 15.66
N ALA A 74 -2.57 -8.82 15.84
CA ALA A 74 -2.73 -7.96 17.00
C ALA A 74 -4.11 -7.30 17.06
N ILE A 75 -4.63 -6.81 15.91
CA ILE A 75 -6.00 -6.29 15.79
C ILE A 75 -7.01 -7.41 16.11
N GLN A 76 -6.85 -8.61 15.57
CA GLN A 76 -7.79 -9.71 15.80
C GLN A 76 -7.84 -10.15 17.26
N ALA A 77 -6.73 -10.07 18.00
CA ALA A 77 -6.70 -10.34 19.44
C ALA A 77 -7.57 -9.36 20.25
N ILE A 78 -7.72 -8.12 19.78
CA ILE A 78 -8.52 -7.06 20.41
C ILE A 78 -9.96 -7.05 19.88
N LEU A 79 -10.14 -7.33 18.59
CA LEU A 79 -11.40 -7.36 17.85
C LEU A 79 -11.65 -8.75 17.24
N PRO A 80 -12.08 -9.77 18.00
CA PRO A 80 -12.18 -11.14 17.49
C PRO A 80 -13.11 -11.31 16.29
N ASP A 81 -14.11 -10.43 16.15
CA ASP A 81 -15.15 -10.52 15.12
C ASP A 81 -14.71 -9.95 13.75
N CYS A 82 -13.56 -9.28 13.64
CA CYS A 82 -13.11 -8.64 12.38
C CYS A 82 -12.41 -9.58 11.37
N GLY A 83 -12.46 -10.88 11.60
CA GLY A 83 -11.73 -11.85 10.78
C GLY A 83 -12.17 -11.90 9.31
N VAL A 84 -13.40 -11.51 8.99
CA VAL A 84 -13.88 -11.41 7.59
C VAL A 84 -13.24 -10.22 6.89
N GLU A 85 -13.19 -9.08 7.57
CA GLU A 85 -12.60 -7.83 7.10
C GLU A 85 -11.09 -7.99 6.86
N ILE A 86 -10.36 -8.58 7.83
CA ILE A 86 -8.92 -8.86 7.69
C ILE A 86 -8.65 -9.74 6.46
N ARG A 87 -9.38 -10.85 6.29
CA ARG A 87 -9.20 -11.72 5.11
C ARG A 87 -9.46 -10.99 3.80
N ARG A 88 -10.39 -10.03 3.79
CA ARG A 88 -10.67 -9.22 2.60
C ARG A 88 -9.50 -8.28 2.30
N LEU A 89 -8.92 -7.63 3.32
CA LEU A 89 -7.74 -6.75 3.16
C LEU A 89 -6.53 -7.55 2.64
N VAL A 90 -6.23 -8.70 3.24
CA VAL A 90 -5.17 -9.61 2.76
C VAL A 90 -5.37 -10.04 1.30
N ASN A 91 -6.62 -10.33 0.90
CA ASN A 91 -6.89 -10.64 -0.51
C ASN A 91 -6.70 -9.42 -1.44
N GLN A 92 -6.86 -8.19 -0.94
CA GLN A 92 -6.57 -6.97 -1.70
C GLN A 92 -5.06 -6.79 -1.90
N HIS A 93 -4.20 -7.18 -0.94
CA HIS A 93 -2.74 -7.10 -1.08
C HIS A 93 -2.26 -7.78 -2.37
N GLN A 94 -2.70 -9.03 -2.59
CA GLN A 94 -2.33 -9.78 -3.79
C GLN A 94 -2.78 -9.06 -5.08
N LYS A 95 -3.99 -8.54 -5.11
CA LYS A 95 -4.52 -7.80 -6.27
C LYS A 95 -3.72 -6.52 -6.54
N LEU A 96 -3.39 -5.76 -5.50
CA LEU A 96 -2.59 -4.54 -5.60
C LEU A 96 -1.19 -4.86 -6.15
N MET A 97 -0.56 -5.93 -5.65
CA MET A 97 0.75 -6.38 -6.12
C MET A 97 0.73 -6.81 -7.58
N GLU A 98 -0.32 -7.50 -8.03
CA GLU A 98 -0.47 -7.90 -9.45
C GLU A 98 -0.60 -6.68 -10.38
N ILE A 99 -1.43 -5.70 -10.00
CA ILE A 99 -1.60 -4.46 -10.79
C ILE A 99 -0.27 -3.71 -10.87
N LEU A 100 0.42 -3.57 -9.74
CA LEU A 100 1.70 -2.88 -9.67
C LEU A 100 2.78 -3.57 -10.52
N GLU A 101 2.85 -4.90 -10.48
CA GLU A 101 3.80 -5.68 -11.28
C GLU A 101 3.54 -5.53 -12.77
N MET A 102 2.27 -5.57 -13.20
CA MET A 102 1.92 -5.36 -14.61
C MET A 102 2.30 -3.95 -15.08
N ALA A 103 2.03 -2.93 -14.27
CA ALA A 103 2.41 -1.56 -14.58
C ALA A 103 3.93 -1.38 -14.63
N ARG A 104 4.67 -2.05 -13.74
CA ARG A 104 6.13 -2.04 -13.73
C ARG A 104 6.71 -2.66 -14.99
N ILE A 105 6.22 -3.84 -15.38
CA ILE A 105 6.63 -4.52 -16.62
C ILE A 105 6.37 -3.62 -17.82
N HIS A 106 5.20 -2.98 -17.87
CA HIS A 106 4.86 -2.04 -18.94
C HIS A 106 5.87 -0.88 -18.99
N ALA A 107 6.11 -0.21 -17.86
CA ALA A 107 7.06 0.90 -17.79
C ALA A 107 8.49 0.48 -18.19
N GLN A 108 8.91 -0.74 -17.86
CA GLN A 108 10.25 -1.25 -18.23
C GLN A 108 10.44 -1.42 -19.74
N HIS A 109 9.39 -1.80 -20.47
CA HIS A 109 9.45 -1.93 -21.93
C HIS A 109 9.62 -0.58 -22.62
N GLY A 110 9.21 0.52 -21.98
CA GLY A 110 9.44 1.86 -22.49
C GLY A 110 8.56 2.24 -23.68
N ASP A 111 7.43 1.56 -23.90
CA ASP A 111 6.51 1.90 -25.00
C ASP A 111 5.76 3.21 -24.68
N THR A 112 6.14 4.28 -25.34
CA THR A 112 5.54 5.61 -25.14
C THR A 112 4.20 5.77 -25.86
N MET A 113 3.80 4.84 -26.73
CA MET A 113 2.48 4.87 -27.37
C MET A 113 1.36 4.47 -26.40
N GLU A 114 1.68 3.65 -25.40
CA GLU A 114 0.73 3.18 -24.40
C GLU A 114 0.79 3.99 -23.08
N ALA A 115 1.63 5.04 -23.04
CA ALA A 115 1.86 5.85 -21.85
C ALA A 115 0.59 6.48 -21.28
N ASP A 116 -0.37 6.91 -22.11
CA ASP A 116 -1.64 7.45 -21.63
C ASP A 116 -2.51 6.38 -20.95
N GLY A 117 -2.49 5.14 -21.45
CA GLY A 117 -3.21 4.02 -20.86
C GLY A 117 -2.63 3.67 -19.50
N LEU A 118 -1.30 3.46 -19.45
CA LEU A 118 -0.57 3.21 -18.21
C LEU A 118 -0.79 4.31 -17.17
N ARG A 119 -0.85 5.58 -17.60
CA ARG A 119 -1.13 6.72 -16.72
C ARG A 119 -2.51 6.61 -16.08
N VAL A 120 -3.54 6.26 -16.84
CA VAL A 120 -4.91 6.09 -16.32
C VAL A 120 -4.96 4.92 -15.34
N ASP A 121 -4.37 3.79 -15.71
CA ASP A 121 -4.36 2.59 -14.87
C ASP A 121 -3.65 2.82 -13.54
N LEU A 122 -2.50 3.51 -13.56
CA LEU A 122 -1.76 3.84 -12.34
C LEU A 122 -2.45 4.91 -11.48
N GLN A 123 -3.19 5.84 -12.07
CA GLN A 123 -4.03 6.78 -11.31
C GLN A 123 -5.14 6.03 -10.56
N ALA A 124 -5.81 5.09 -11.23
CA ALA A 124 -6.81 4.23 -10.60
C ALA A 124 -6.19 3.35 -9.49
N PHE A 125 -5.01 2.78 -9.72
CA PHE A 125 -4.27 2.03 -8.69
C PHE A 125 -3.99 2.88 -7.44
N ILE A 126 -3.54 4.13 -7.59
CA ILE A 126 -3.27 5.02 -6.44
C ILE A 126 -4.56 5.29 -5.64
N GLU A 127 -5.70 5.46 -6.31
CA GLU A 127 -7.00 5.65 -5.66
C GLU A 127 -7.45 4.37 -4.93
N ASP A 128 -7.35 3.21 -5.58
CA ASP A 128 -7.66 1.90 -5.00
C ASP A 128 -6.79 1.63 -3.76
N PHE A 129 -5.50 1.94 -3.82
CA PHE A 129 -4.57 1.78 -2.70
C PHE A 129 -4.96 2.67 -1.50
N ARG A 130 -5.25 3.96 -1.75
CA ARG A 130 -5.68 4.88 -0.68
C ARG A 130 -6.98 4.42 -0.01
N GLN A 131 -7.90 3.86 -0.79
CA GLN A 131 -9.14 3.32 -0.24
C GLN A 131 -8.89 2.07 0.62
N HIS A 132 -7.97 1.21 0.20
CA HIS A 132 -7.55 0.05 0.97
C HIS A 132 -6.91 0.45 2.31
N GLU A 133 -5.96 1.38 2.30
CA GLU A 133 -5.32 1.90 3.50
C GLU A 133 -6.33 2.57 4.45
N MET A 134 -7.31 3.32 3.93
CA MET A 134 -8.39 3.89 4.75
C MET A 134 -9.20 2.82 5.51
N GLU A 135 -9.34 1.62 4.94
CA GLU A 135 -10.06 0.52 5.58
C GLU A 135 -9.23 -0.17 6.66
N GLU A 136 -7.91 -0.25 6.49
CA GLU A 136 -6.95 -0.68 7.52
C GLU A 136 -6.91 0.31 8.68
N ASP A 137 -6.74 1.59 8.37
CA ASP A 137 -6.76 2.69 9.34
C ASP A 137 -8.03 2.67 10.20
N ARG A 138 -9.17 2.33 9.58
CA ARG A 138 -10.44 2.19 10.29
C ARG A 138 -10.41 1.02 11.28
N LEU A 139 -9.90 -0.14 10.89
CA LEU A 139 -9.77 -1.29 11.80
C LEU A 139 -8.78 -1.01 12.93
N LEU A 140 -7.65 -0.38 12.60
CA LEU A 140 -6.63 0.00 13.56
C LEU A 140 -7.19 0.96 14.62
N ARG A 141 -7.91 2.01 14.20
CA ARG A 141 -8.58 2.94 15.13
C ARG A 141 -9.59 2.25 16.02
N GLN A 142 -10.40 1.33 15.48
CA GLN A 142 -11.35 0.55 16.28
C GLN A 142 -10.64 -0.30 17.34
N ALA A 143 -9.49 -0.90 17.00
CA ALA A 143 -8.71 -1.69 17.93
C ALA A 143 -8.11 -0.81 19.04
N ILE A 144 -7.55 0.35 18.69
CA ILE A 144 -7.02 1.34 19.66
C ILE A 144 -8.13 1.81 20.62
N GLU A 145 -9.31 2.16 20.10
CA GLU A 145 -10.45 2.58 20.92
C GLU A 145 -10.92 1.46 21.86
N ARG A 146 -10.91 0.19 21.39
CA ARG A 146 -11.31 -0.95 22.21
C ARG A 146 -10.30 -1.24 23.32
N GLU A 147 -9.01 -1.16 23.01
CA GLU A 147 -7.90 -1.36 23.95
C GLU A 147 -7.94 -0.31 25.06
N ALA A 148 -8.10 0.97 24.72
CA ALA A 148 -8.16 2.07 25.68
C ALA A 148 -9.36 1.96 26.66
N ASN A 149 -10.43 1.28 26.26
CA ASN A 149 -11.64 1.08 27.06
C ASN A 149 -11.69 -0.28 27.79
N ALA A 150 -10.67 -1.13 27.64
CA ALA A 150 -10.61 -2.41 28.35
C ALA A 150 -10.28 -2.18 29.84
N PRO A 151 -11.01 -2.80 30.78
CA PRO A 151 -10.61 -2.79 32.18
C PRO A 151 -9.28 -3.54 32.33
N GLY A 152 -8.25 -2.86 32.84
CA GLY A 152 -6.91 -3.40 33.05
C GLY A 152 -6.82 -4.43 34.17
#